data_AF-A0AAW4I3F6-F1
#
_entry.id   AF-A0AAW4I3F6-F1
#
_cell.length_a   1.000
_cell.length_b   1.000
_cell.length_c   1.000
_cell.angle_alpha   90.00
_cell.angle_beta   90.00
_cell.angle_gamma   90.00
#
_symmetry.space_group_name_H-M   'P 1'
#
loop_
_entity.id
_entity.type
_entity.pdbx_description
1 polymer ?
#
loop_
_entity_poly.entity_id
_entity_poly.type
_entity_poly.pdbx_seq_one_letter_code
_entity_poly.pdbx_strand_id
1 'polypeptide(L)'
;MTFIFQMLYQVHPLLPLAYLIVLGNGVLAPAIYCAARGIPYDITKIWSLAKHGQIGARYTVISWAAFAAASVLVLVLYGVR
;
A
#
# COMPACT_ATOMS: atom_id res chain seq x y z
N MET A 1 -15.60 -3.16 -5.43
CA MET A 1 -15.14 -2.72 -4.09
C MET A 1 -15.93 -3.39 -2.97
N THR A 2 -17.26 -3.45 -3.04
CA THR A 2 -18.13 -4.16 -2.08
C THR A 2 -17.72 -5.63 -1.83
N PHE A 3 -17.32 -6.34 -2.87
CA PHE A 3 -16.93 -7.76 -2.78
C PHE A 3 -15.70 -8.04 -1.89
N ILE A 4 -14.61 -7.27 -2.05
CA ILE A 4 -13.39 -7.42 -1.23
C ILE A 4 -13.69 -7.21 0.25
N PHE A 5 -14.51 -6.19 0.55
CA PHE A 5 -14.89 -5.84 1.91
C PHE A 5 -15.77 -6.91 2.54
N GLN A 6 -16.74 -7.43 1.79
CA GLN A 6 -17.57 -8.55 2.23
C GLN A 6 -16.73 -9.80 2.51
N MET A 7 -15.78 -10.12 1.64
CA MET A 7 -14.88 -11.27 1.84
C MET A 7 -14.01 -11.11 3.08
N LEU A 8 -13.38 -9.95 3.25
CA LEU A 8 -12.58 -9.67 4.45
C LEU A 8 -13.42 -9.70 5.72
N TYR A 9 -14.65 -9.17 5.66
CA TYR A 9 -15.59 -9.17 6.77
C TYR A 9 -16.01 -10.59 7.19
N GLN A 10 -16.15 -11.51 6.23
CA GLN A 10 -16.43 -12.93 6.52
C GLN A 10 -15.30 -13.64 7.27
N VAL A 11 -14.05 -13.18 7.12
CA VAL A 11 -12.91 -13.72 7.88
C VAL A 11 -12.84 -13.06 9.26
N HIS A 12 -12.89 -11.72 9.31
CA HIS A 12 -12.94 -10.97 10.56
C HIS A 12 -13.46 -9.54 10.32
N PRO A 13 -14.36 -9.01 11.17
CA PRO A 13 -15.04 -7.73 10.93
C PRO A 13 -14.10 -6.51 10.87
N LEU A 14 -12.91 -6.60 11.48
CA LEU A 14 -11.89 -5.53 11.44
C LEU A 14 -10.99 -5.55 10.19
N LEU A 15 -10.93 -6.65 9.44
CA LEU A 15 -10.03 -6.77 8.28
C LEU A 15 -10.34 -5.78 7.14
N PRO A 16 -11.61 -5.44 6.84
CA PRO A 16 -11.90 -4.39 5.86
C PRO A 16 -11.31 -3.03 6.25
N LEU A 17 -11.33 -2.71 7.55
CA LEU A 17 -10.75 -1.47 8.07
C LEU A 17 -9.22 -1.49 7.97
N ALA A 18 -8.59 -2.60 8.35
CA ALA A 18 -7.15 -2.78 8.21
C ALA A 18 -6.71 -2.65 6.73
N TYR A 19 -7.46 -3.25 5.81
CA TYR A 19 -7.21 -3.15 4.38
C TYR A 19 -7.32 -1.71 3.87
N LEU A 20 -8.32 -0.94 4.33
CA LEU A 20 -8.44 0.49 4.02
C LEU A 20 -7.23 1.30 4.48
N ILE A 21 -6.73 1.04 5.70
CA ILE A 21 -5.56 1.73 6.23
C ILE A 21 -4.33 1.44 5.36
N VAL A 22 -4.13 0.18 4.98
CA VAL A 22 -3.01 -0.23 4.11
C VAL A 22 -3.15 0.37 2.71
N LEU A 23 -4.34 0.33 2.12
CA LEU A 23 -4.62 0.92 0.80
C LEU A 23 -4.40 2.43 0.82
N GLY A 24 -4.94 3.12 1.83
CA GLY A 24 -4.75 4.55 2.02
C GLY A 24 -3.28 4.92 2.17
N ASN A 25 -2.53 4.18 2.99
CA ASN A 25 -1.09 4.40 3.14
C ASN A 25 -0.32 4.15 1.84
N GLY A 26 -0.60 3.05 1.14
CA GLY A 26 0.07 2.72 -0.12
C GLY A 26 -0.15 3.77 -1.21
N VAL A 27 -1.31 4.42 -1.25
CA VAL A 27 -1.63 5.45 -2.25
C VAL A 27 -1.16 6.84 -1.81
N LEU A 28 -1.31 7.20 -0.53
CA LEU A 28 -1.05 8.55 -0.04
C LEU A 28 0.40 8.80 0.36
N ALA A 29 1.09 7.82 0.95
CA ALA A 29 2.48 7.99 1.38
C ALA A 29 3.43 8.49 0.27
N PRO A 30 3.35 8.00 -0.99
CA PRO A 30 4.18 8.50 -2.08
C PRO A 30 3.83 9.94 -2.47
N ALA A 31 2.53 10.26 -2.54
CA ALA A 31 2.06 11.59 -2.87
C ALA A 31 2.50 12.62 -1.82
N ILE A 32 2.34 12.28 -0.53
CA ILE A 32 2.79 13.11 0.60
C ILE A 32 4.31 13.28 0.56
N TYR A 33 5.07 12.20 0.36
CA TYR A 33 6.53 12.28 0.27
C TYR A 33 6.99 13.17 -0.88
N CYS A 34 6.40 13.02 -2.07
CA CYS A 34 6.74 13.83 -3.24
C CYS A 34 6.41 15.31 -3.03
N ALA A 35 5.23 15.61 -2.49
CA ALA A 35 4.81 16.97 -2.17
C ALA A 35 5.73 17.62 -1.12
N ALA A 36 6.05 16.90 -0.03
CA ALA A 36 6.92 17.39 1.03
C ALA A 36 8.37 17.65 0.56
N ARG A 37 8.84 16.90 -0.45
CA ARG A 37 10.19 17.04 -1.00
C ARG A 37 10.25 17.93 -2.25
N GLY A 38 9.12 18.42 -2.75
CA GLY A 38 9.05 19.20 -3.98
C GLY A 38 9.56 18.45 -5.21
N ILE A 39 9.40 17.11 -5.25
CA ILE A 39 9.82 16.27 -6.38
C ILE A 39 8.60 15.78 -7.16
N PRO A 40 8.73 15.53 -8.48
CA PRO A 40 7.66 14.91 -9.23
C PRO A 40 7.40 13.49 -8.71
N TYR A 41 6.14 13.06 -8.82
CA TYR A 41 5.74 11.69 -8.54
C TYR A 41 6.33 10.76 -9.62
N ASP A 42 7.49 10.17 -9.32
CA ASP A 42 8.20 9.25 -10.20
C ASP A 42 8.68 8.05 -9.38
N ILE A 43 8.17 6.87 -9.72
CA ILE A 43 8.47 5.60 -9.05
C ILE A 43 9.98 5.30 -9.10
N THR A 44 10.62 5.53 -10.24
CA THR A 44 12.05 5.26 -10.45
C THR A 44 12.90 6.17 -9.57
N LYS A 45 12.51 7.44 -9.46
CA LYS A 45 13.18 8.42 -8.60
C LYS A 45 13.03 8.07 -7.12
N ILE A 46 11.83 7.74 -6.67
CA ILE A 46 11.57 7.31 -5.29
C ILE A 46 12.37 6.04 -4.97
N TRP A 47 12.37 5.06 -5.88
CA TRP A 47 13.13 3.82 -5.72
C TRP A 47 14.64 4.08 -5.62
N SER A 48 15.18 4.96 -6.47
CA SER A 48 16.58 5.39 -6.40
C SER A 48 16.88 6.05 -5.05
N LEU A 49 16.06 7.01 -4.60
CA LEU A 49 16.24 7.67 -3.31
C LEU A 49 16.18 6.70 -2.13
N ALA A 50 15.32 5.68 -2.20
CA ALA A 50 15.23 4.63 -1.20
C ALA A 50 16.52 3.79 -1.10
N LYS A 51 17.12 3.43 -2.25
CA LYS A 51 18.41 2.74 -2.30
C LYS A 51 19.54 3.59 -1.71
N HIS A 52 19.54 4.89 -1.99
CA HIS A 52 20.51 5.85 -1.45
C HIS A 52 20.29 6.21 0.03
N GLY A 53 19.37 5.52 0.74
CA GLY A 53 19.22 5.64 2.18
C GLY A 53 18.21 6.69 2.64
N GLN A 54 17.45 7.33 1.75
CA GLN A 54 16.42 8.26 2.19
C GLN A 54 15.26 7.54 2.87
N ILE A 55 15.07 7.84 4.17
CA ILE A 55 14.08 7.19 5.02
C ILE A 55 12.66 7.36 4.47
N GLY A 56 12.28 8.57 4.06
CA GLY A 56 10.95 8.83 3.51
C GLY A 56 10.67 8.02 2.24
N ALA A 57 11.66 7.92 1.34
CA ALA A 57 11.53 7.11 0.13
C ALA A 57 11.45 5.60 0.45
N ARG A 58 12.23 5.11 1.43
CA ARG A 58 12.13 3.72 1.92
C ARG A 58 10.75 3.43 2.50
N TYR A 59 10.20 4.34 3.30
CA TYR A 59 8.84 4.23 3.82
C TYR A 59 7.83 4.11 2.68
N THR A 60 7.90 4.98 1.68
CA THR A 60 7.03 4.92 0.50
C THR A 60 7.10 3.56 -0.21
N VAL A 61 8.30 3.03 -0.41
CA VAL A 61 8.49 1.70 -1.02
C VAL A 61 7.87 0.59 -0.17
N ILE A 62 8.05 0.64 1.15
CA ILE A 62 7.46 -0.33 2.08
C ILE A 62 5.93 -0.23 2.06
N SER A 63 5.37 0.97 2.03
CA SER A 63 3.92 1.19 1.92
C SER A 63 3.34 0.58 0.64
N TRP A 64 4.04 0.70 -0.50
CA TRP A 64 3.65 0.01 -1.74
C TRP A 64 3.75 -1.50 -1.63
N ALA A 65 4.84 -2.02 -1.07
CA ALA A 65 5.03 -3.45 -0.89
C ALA A 65 3.95 -4.05 0.02
N ALA A 66 3.61 -3.37 1.12
CA ALA A 66 2.55 -3.76 2.03
C ALA A 66 1.18 -3.77 1.33
N PHE A 67 0.88 -2.75 0.52
CA PHE A 67 -0.37 -2.71 -0.24
C PHE A 67 -0.46 -3.81 -1.30
N ALA A 68 0.62 -4.07 -2.04
CA ALA A 68 0.68 -5.15 -3.00
C ALA A 68 0.50 -6.52 -2.32
N ALA A 69 1.22 -6.76 -1.22
CA ALA A 69 1.11 -8.00 -0.45
C ALA A 69 -0.30 -8.21 0.12
N ALA A 70 -0.92 -7.17 0.70
CA ALA A 70 -2.28 -7.24 1.20
C ALA A 70 -3.29 -7.55 0.08
N SER A 71 -3.12 -6.94 -1.10
CA SER A 71 -3.97 -7.18 -2.26
C SER A 71 -3.85 -8.61 -2.79
N VAL A 72 -2.62 -9.12 -2.91
CA VAL A 72 -2.36 -10.51 -3.32
C VAL A 72 -2.96 -11.48 -2.30
N LEU A 73 -2.80 -11.22 -1.00
CA LEU A 73 -3.36 -12.07 0.05
C LEU A 73 -4.88 -12.17 -0.06
N VAL A 74 -5.57 -11.05 -0.28
CA VAL A 74 -7.03 -11.02 -0.52
C VAL A 74 -7.40 -11.88 -1.72
N LEU A 75 -6.65 -11.80 -2.83
CA LEU A 75 -6.91 -12.56 -4.05
C LEU A 75 -6.63 -14.06 -3.86
N VAL A 76 -5.60 -14.44 -3.10
CA VAL A 76 -5.30 -15.85 -2.79
C VAL A 76 -6.40 -16.43 -1.90
N LEU A 77 -6.81 -15.70 -0.86
CA LEU A 77 -7.94 -16.12 0.00
C LEU A 77 -9.23 -16.27 -0.81
N TYR A 78 -9.39 -15.52 -1.91
CA TYR A 78 -10.47 -15.71 -2.86
C TYR A 78 -10.30 -16.97 -3.72
N GLY A 79 -9.14 -17.17 -4.36
CA GLY A 79 -8.90 -18.29 -5.29
C GLY A 79 -8.80 -19.67 -4.65
N VAL A 80 -8.72 -19.75 -3.31
CA VAL A 80 -8.72 -21.01 -2.54
C VAL A 80 -10.15 -21.48 -2.18
N ARG A 81 -11.19 -20.70 -2.53
CA ARG A 81 -12.60 -21.13 -2.45
C ARG A 81 -13.10 -21.65 -3.79
#